data_AF-A9UU93-F1
#
_entry.id   AF-A9UU93-F1
#
_cell.length_a   1.000
_cell.length_b   1.000
_cell.length_c   1.000
_cell.angle_alpha   90.00
_cell.angle_beta   90.00
_cell.angle_gamma   90.00
#
_symmetry.space_group_name_H-M   'P 1'
#
loop_
_entity.id
_entity.type
_entity.pdbx_description
1 polymer ?
#
loop_
_entity_poly.entity_id
_entity_poly.type
_entity_poly.pdbx_seq_one_letter_code
_entity_poly.pdbx_strand_id
1 'polypeptide(L)'
;DKTGRPIIVMQPGKHKPSESSPLDVMKLAVYTMETAIKRMGDGVESVVFVVDLEGMSPKSADFRVPRLLLSTLQENYPERISLLLVVNTPAFFRLVWATVRNFFSEQLLKKV
;
A
#
# COMPACT_ATOMS: atom_id res chain seq x y z
N ASP A 1 15.80 0.29 -1.47
CA ASP A 1 16.33 0.35 -0.09
C ASP A 1 17.84 0.12 -0.17
N LYS A 2 18.52 -0.13 0.96
CA LYS A 2 19.97 -0.41 0.97
C LYS A 2 20.34 -1.73 0.27
N THR A 3 19.38 -2.58 -0.08
CA THR A 3 19.60 -3.86 -0.77
C THR A 3 19.02 -3.87 -2.19
N GLY A 4 18.77 -2.69 -2.77
CA GLY A 4 18.28 -2.56 -4.16
C GLY A 4 16.78 -2.76 -4.38
N ARG A 5 15.97 -2.99 -3.34
CA ARG A 5 14.51 -3.11 -3.49
C ARG A 5 13.88 -1.78 -3.89
N PRO A 6 13.01 -1.73 -4.90
CA PRO A 6 12.21 -0.54 -5.18
C PRO A 6 11.36 -0.14 -3.96
N ILE A 7 11.17 1.17 -3.78
CA ILE A 7 10.30 1.71 -2.73
C ILE A 7 9.09 2.33 -3.40
N ILE A 8 7.90 1.87 -3.02
CA ILE A 8 6.62 2.41 -3.48
C ILE A 8 6.06 3.27 -2.34
N VAL A 9 5.86 4.56 -2.64
CA VAL A 9 5.30 5.51 -1.68
C VAL A 9 3.83 5.74 -2.00
N MET A 10 2.98 5.46 -1.02
CA MET A 10 1.55 5.71 -1.06
C MET A 10 1.22 6.88 -0.13
N GLN A 11 0.43 7.83 -0.61
CA GLN A 11 0.05 9.03 0.16
C GLN A 11 -1.47 9.18 0.24
N PRO A 12 -2.16 8.42 1.12
CA PRO A 12 -3.62 8.47 1.25
C PRO A 12 -4.17 9.86 1.59
N GLY A 13 -3.39 10.74 2.22
CA GLY A 13 -3.79 12.12 2.48
C GLY A 13 -4.02 12.96 1.22
N LYS A 14 -3.42 12.58 0.09
CA LYS A 14 -3.62 13.24 -1.21
C LYS A 14 -4.79 12.66 -2.01
N HIS A 15 -5.38 11.54 -1.54
CA HIS A 15 -6.48 10.91 -2.24
C HIS A 15 -7.78 11.72 -2.07
N LYS A 16 -8.50 11.87 -3.19
CA LYS A 16 -9.81 12.53 -3.23
C LYS A 16 -10.84 11.53 -3.76
N PRO A 17 -11.61 10.86 -2.88
CA PRO A 17 -12.56 9.81 -3.28
C PRO A 17 -13.64 10.28 -4.28
N SER A 18 -13.91 11.59 -4.35
CA SER A 18 -14.85 12.18 -5.30
C SER A 18 -14.30 12.36 -6.72
N GLU A 19 -12.98 12.38 -6.89
CA GLU A 19 -12.31 12.67 -8.18
C GLU A 19 -11.73 11.40 -8.84
N SER A 20 -11.74 10.25 -8.16
CA SER A 20 -11.19 9.01 -8.70
C SER A 20 -11.93 7.80 -8.17
N SER A 21 -12.30 6.88 -9.05
CA SER A 21 -12.94 5.63 -8.62
C SER A 21 -11.92 4.70 -7.95
N PRO A 22 -12.34 3.76 -7.10
CA PRO A 22 -11.45 2.73 -6.56
C PRO A 22 -10.72 1.93 -7.66
N LEU A 23 -11.34 1.77 -8.83
CA LEU A 23 -10.74 1.09 -9.98
C LEU A 23 -9.58 1.91 -10.57
N ASP A 24 -9.70 3.23 -10.64
CA ASP A 24 -8.63 4.10 -11.13
C ASP A 24 -7.41 4.07 -10.20
N VAL A 25 -7.66 4.08 -8.89
CA VAL A 25 -6.60 3.88 -7.89
C VAL A 25 -5.94 2.52 -8.06
N MET A 26 -6.71 1.48 -8.36
CA MET A 26 -6.16 0.13 -8.57
C MET A 26 -5.31 0.02 -9.84
N LYS A 27 -5.74 0.64 -10.94
CA LYS A 27 -4.93 0.72 -12.16
C LYS A 27 -3.59 1.39 -11.89
N LEU A 28 -3.59 2.48 -11.13
CA LEU A 28 -2.35 3.16 -10.72
C LEU A 28 -1.48 2.27 -9.84
N ALA A 29 -2.07 1.56 -8.87
CA ALA A 29 -1.34 0.64 -7.99
C ALA A 29 -0.66 -0.49 -8.77
N VAL A 30 -1.40 -1.15 -9.67
CA VAL A 30 -0.88 -2.20 -10.56
C VAL A 30 0.22 -1.65 -11.46
N TYR A 31 -0.01 -0.52 -12.13
CA TYR A 31 1.00 0.13 -12.96
C TYR A 31 2.29 0.43 -12.19
N THR A 32 2.15 0.92 -10.96
CA THR A 32 3.30 1.24 -10.09
C THR A 32 4.05 -0.03 -9.67
N MET A 33 3.32 -1.09 -9.31
CA MET A 33 3.89 -2.40 -8.98
C MET A 33 4.66 -3.00 -10.16
N GLU A 34 4.05 -3.07 -11.35
CA GLU A 34 4.70 -3.59 -12.56
C GLU A 34 5.94 -2.78 -12.93
N THR A 35 5.87 -1.46 -12.77
CA THR A 35 7.01 -0.57 -13.02
C THR A 35 8.13 -0.80 -12.00
N ALA A 36 7.80 -1.03 -10.73
CA ALA A 36 8.77 -1.36 -9.70
C ALA A 36 9.46 -2.70 -9.99
N ILE A 37 8.69 -3.72 -10.37
CA ILE A 37 9.22 -5.05 -10.74
C ILE A 37 10.19 -4.94 -11.92
N LYS A 38 9.83 -4.19 -12.97
CA LYS A 38 10.72 -3.97 -14.14
C LYS A 38 12.04 -3.27 -13.81
N ARG A 39 12.10 -2.56 -12.67
CA ARG A 39 13.31 -1.83 -12.22
C ARG A 39 14.14 -2.63 -11.22
N MET A 40 13.70 -3.83 -10.84
CA MET A 40 14.46 -4.71 -9.96
C MET A 40 15.72 -5.18 -10.69
N GLY A 41 16.86 -5.16 -9.98
CA GLY A 41 18.09 -5.77 -10.46
C GLY A 41 18.13 -7.27 -10.16
N ASP A 42 19.19 -7.93 -10.61
CA ASP A 42 19.39 -9.37 -10.39
C ASP A 42 19.29 -9.75 -8.91
N GLY A 43 18.50 -10.79 -8.62
CA GLY A 43 18.29 -11.30 -7.26
C GLY A 43 17.36 -10.44 -6.38
N VAL A 44 16.82 -9.33 -6.89
CA VAL A 44 15.82 -8.52 -6.18
C VAL A 44 14.42 -8.96 -6.61
N GLU A 45 13.66 -9.51 -5.65
CA GLU A 45 12.36 -10.11 -5.94
C GLU A 45 11.20 -9.46 -5.17
N SER A 46 11.46 -8.37 -4.45
CA SER A 46 10.46 -7.74 -3.56
C SER A 46 10.59 -6.23 -3.51
N VAL A 47 9.50 -5.57 -3.15
CA VAL A 47 9.37 -4.13 -2.94
C VAL A 47 9.22 -3.80 -1.47
N VAL A 48 9.52 -2.56 -1.11
CA VAL A 48 9.15 -1.95 0.18
C VAL A 48 8.01 -0.97 -0.08
N PHE A 49 6.95 -1.04 0.73
CA PHE A 49 5.89 -0.04 0.74
C PHE A 49 6.14 0.97 1.86
N VAL A 50 5.90 2.24 1.56
CA VAL A 50 5.80 3.32 2.54
C VAL A 50 4.42 3.94 2.40
N VAL A 51 3.61 3.81 3.44
CA VAL A 51 2.29 4.42 3.55
C VAL A 51 2.43 5.66 4.41
N ASP A 52 2.53 6.80 3.74
CA ASP A 52 2.65 8.11 4.37
C ASP A 52 1.26 8.70 4.61
N LEU A 53 0.86 8.74 5.88
CA LEU A 53 -0.46 9.21 6.29
C LEU A 53 -0.51 10.72 6.56
N GLU A 54 0.52 11.47 6.18
CA GLU A 54 0.51 12.93 6.28
C GLU A 54 -0.70 13.50 5.52
N GLY A 55 -1.45 14.39 6.19
CA GLY A 55 -2.66 15.00 5.63
C GLY A 55 -3.88 14.08 5.54
N MET A 56 -3.80 12.82 6.02
CA MET A 56 -4.96 11.93 6.04
C MET A 56 -6.08 12.50 6.92
N SER A 57 -7.29 12.54 6.36
CA SER A 57 -8.49 12.98 7.07
C SER A 57 -9.64 12.02 6.78
N PRO A 58 -10.75 12.06 7.55
CA PRO A 58 -11.94 11.26 7.24
C PRO A 58 -12.48 11.47 5.81
N LYS A 59 -12.24 12.65 5.20
CA LYS A 59 -12.67 12.94 3.82
C LYS A 59 -11.83 12.22 2.75
N SER A 60 -10.56 11.93 3.04
CA SER A 60 -9.69 11.19 2.13
C SER A 60 -9.71 9.68 2.36
N ALA A 61 -10.35 9.23 3.44
CA ALA A 61 -10.44 7.82 3.79
C ALA A 61 -11.49 7.09 2.93
N ASP A 62 -11.04 6.23 2.02
CA ASP A 62 -11.88 5.27 1.31
C ASP A 62 -11.44 3.84 1.65
N PHE A 63 -12.16 3.17 2.55
CA PHE A 63 -11.82 1.81 2.99
C PHE A 63 -11.98 0.72 1.91
N ARG A 64 -12.60 1.04 0.76
CA ARG A 64 -12.70 0.11 -0.37
C ARG A 64 -11.35 -0.07 -1.06
N VAL A 65 -10.54 1.00 -1.10
CA VAL A 65 -9.20 1.01 -1.71
C VAL A 65 -8.24 0.04 -1.01
N PRO A 66 -7.99 0.13 0.32
CA PRO A 66 -7.06 -0.79 0.98
C PRO A 66 -7.55 -2.23 0.91
N ARG A 67 -8.87 -2.48 0.99
CA ARG A 67 -9.42 -3.84 0.82
C ARG A 67 -9.09 -4.41 -0.56
N LEU A 68 -9.39 -3.66 -1.62
CA LEU A 68 -9.11 -4.10 -2.99
C LEU A 68 -7.60 -4.26 -3.24
N LEU A 69 -6.80 -3.31 -2.76
CA LEU A 69 -5.34 -3.35 -2.91
C LEU A 69 -4.74 -4.57 -2.23
N LEU A 70 -5.10 -4.84 -0.98
CA LEU A 70 -4.57 -5.98 -0.24
C LEU A 70 -5.01 -7.30 -0.85
N SER A 71 -6.26 -7.43 -1.31
CA SER A 71 -6.71 -8.59 -2.09
C SER A 71 -5.86 -8.77 -3.36
N THR A 72 -5.69 -7.73 -4.17
CA THR A 72 -4.89 -7.80 -5.40
C THR A 72 -3.43 -8.16 -5.11
N LEU A 73 -2.82 -7.57 -4.08
CA LEU A 73 -1.44 -7.86 -3.68
C LEU A 73 -1.27 -9.31 -3.22
N GLN A 74 -2.21 -9.82 -2.43
CA GLN A 74 -2.16 -11.20 -1.93
C GLN A 74 -2.39 -12.24 -3.02
N GLU A 75 -3.24 -11.94 -4.01
CA GLU A 75 -3.58 -12.86 -5.10
C GLU A 75 -2.57 -12.84 -6.24
N ASN A 76 -2.10 -11.65 -6.65
CA ASN A 76 -1.32 -11.48 -7.88
C ASN A 76 0.17 -11.22 -7.62
N TYR A 77 0.51 -10.75 -6.42
CA TYR A 77 1.88 -10.41 -6.03
C TYR A 77 2.31 -11.10 -4.72
N PRO A 78 2.02 -12.41 -4.55
CA PRO A 78 2.37 -13.10 -3.32
C PRO A 78 3.88 -12.99 -3.07
N GLU A 79 4.24 -12.81 -1.80
CA GLU A 79 5.64 -12.69 -1.34
C GLU A 79 6.46 -11.52 -1.88
N ARG A 80 5.94 -10.73 -2.84
CA ARG A 80 6.62 -9.56 -3.42
C ARG A 80 6.74 -8.38 -2.47
N ILE A 81 6.07 -8.39 -1.33
CA ILE A 81 6.19 -7.34 -0.31
C ILE A 81 7.25 -7.79 0.68
N SER A 82 8.32 -7.01 0.85
CA SER A 82 9.36 -7.28 1.86
C SER A 82 9.05 -6.62 3.20
N LEU A 83 8.53 -5.39 3.15
CA LEU A 83 8.27 -4.54 4.30
C LEU A 83 7.19 -3.51 3.92
N LEU A 84 6.31 -3.18 4.86
CA LEU A 84 5.29 -2.15 4.74
C LEU A 84 5.43 -1.18 5.92
N LEU A 85 6.00 -0.01 5.67
CA LEU A 85 6.17 1.03 6.68
C LEU A 85 4.98 1.97 6.69
N VAL A 86 4.40 2.24 7.85
CA VAL A 86 3.37 3.28 8.02
C VAL A 86 3.96 4.44 8.80
N VAL A 87 3.94 5.64 8.21
CA VAL A 87 4.57 6.84 8.78
C VAL A 87 3.57 7.99 8.86
N ASN A 88 3.90 9.02 9.65
CA ASN A 88 3.08 10.23 9.84
C ASN A 88 1.64 9.91 10.26
N THR A 89 1.46 8.95 11.17
CA THR A 89 0.14 8.45 11.55
C THR A 89 -0.68 9.52 12.30
N PRO A 90 -1.93 9.81 11.88
CA PRO A 90 -2.79 10.75 12.61
C PRO A 90 -3.29 10.14 13.92
N ALA A 91 -3.76 10.97 14.85
CA ALA A 91 -4.25 10.51 16.16
C ALA A 91 -5.34 9.42 16.08
N PHE A 92 -6.17 9.46 15.02
CA PHE A 92 -7.25 8.49 14.78
C PHE A 92 -6.79 7.20 14.06
N PHE A 93 -5.48 7.05 13.76
CA PHE A 93 -4.93 5.90 13.04
C PHE A 93 -5.30 4.56 13.69
N ARG A 94 -5.37 4.49 15.02
CA ARG A 94 -5.75 3.26 15.73
C ARG A 94 -7.10 2.71 15.28
N LEU A 95 -8.08 3.57 14.98
CA LEU A 95 -9.39 3.16 14.48
C LEU A 95 -9.29 2.63 13.05
N VAL A 96 -8.58 3.36 12.17
CA VAL A 96 -8.33 2.96 10.78
C VAL A 96 -7.62 1.60 10.74
N TRP A 97 -6.58 1.43 11.55
CA TRP A 97 -5.81 0.20 11.64
C TRP A 97 -6.66 -0.98 12.15
N ALA A 98 -7.52 -0.76 13.15
CA ALA A 98 -8.41 -1.80 13.66
C ALA A 98 -9.37 -2.35 12.57
N THR A 99 -9.77 -1.53 11.60
CA THR A 99 -10.55 -1.98 10.44
C THR A 99 -9.66 -2.64 9.40
N VAL A 100 -8.58 -1.96 8.99
CA VAL A 100 -7.76 -2.34 7.84
C VAL A 100 -6.94 -3.60 8.10
N ARG A 101 -6.50 -3.85 9.34
CA ARG A 101 -5.75 -5.07 9.72
C ARG A 101 -6.49 -6.37 9.38
N ASN A 102 -7.82 -6.35 9.34
CA ASN A 102 -8.63 -7.55 9.06
C ASN A 102 -8.60 -7.95 7.58
N PHE A 103 -8.05 -7.10 6.72
CA PHE A 103 -7.87 -7.39 5.29
C PHE A 103 -6.53 -8.03 4.98
N PHE A 104 -5.60 -8.05 5.95
CA PHE A 104 -4.29 -8.64 5.77
C PHE A 104 -4.30 -10.14 6.03
N SER A 105 -3.51 -10.88 5.27
CA SER A 105 -3.08 -12.22 5.65
C SER A 105 -2.09 -12.17 6.82
N GLU A 106 -2.04 -13.26 7.59
CA GLU A 106 -1.07 -13.44 8.69
C GLU A 106 0.39 -13.21 8.25
N GLN A 107 0.73 -13.61 7.03
CA GLN A 107 2.07 -13.44 6.48
C GLN A 107 2.39 -11.97 6.18
N LEU A 108 1.41 -11.21 5.69
CA LEU A 108 1.61 -9.80 5.39
C LEU A 108 1.62 -8.94 6.65
N LEU A 109 0.82 -9.29 7.68
CA LEU A 109 0.85 -8.61 8.98
C LEU A 109 2.24 -8.63 9.63
N LYS A 110 3.00 -9.72 9.45
CA LYS A 110 4.38 -9.82 9.97
C LYS A 110 5.37 -8.85 9.30
N LYS A 111 4.95 -8.19 8.22
CA LYS A 111 5.76 -7.26 7.43
C LYS A 111 5.39 -5.79 7.66
N VAL A 112 4.40 -5.50 8.50
CA VAL A 112 3.92 -4.13 8.83
C VAL A 112 4.65 -3.58 10.04
#